data_AF-A0A928IQE6-F1
#
_entry.id   AF-A0A928IQE6-F1
#
_cell.length_a   1.000
_cell.length_b   1.000
_cell.length_c   1.000
_cell.angle_alpha   90.00
_cell.angle_beta   90.00
_cell.angle_gamma   90.00
#
_symmetry.space_group_name_H-M   'P 1'
#
loop_
_entity.id
_entity.type
_entity.pdbx_description
1 polymer ?
#
loop_
_entity_poly.entity_id
_entity_poly.type
_entity_poly.pdbx_seq_one_letter_code
_entity_poly.pdbx_strand_id
1 'polypeptide(L)'
;MMTAYKHTVGFARSLATMKTWVQQLTPHTKKEHLTPDVRFILIRLPCVPVAVRFWTSSLYPQNTSPAVPRTKMTEADVTMTFGEYLRTLRMKAGYKASALAAEIGVSKAYLSEIERNAKGAPSDEVLMMLAEKLKLTKAQSAVFYDLAAETKFRRTVPMDIEAFLLNDANAVKFLRKAKESGMKGKDLMKLLKA
;
A
#
# COMPACT_ATOMS: atom_id res chain seq x y z
N MET A 1 53.22 25.36 -19.16
CA MET A 1 53.01 24.71 -17.85
C MET A 1 51.88 25.45 -17.15
N MET A 2 50.69 24.85 -17.10
CA MET A 2 49.45 25.51 -16.66
C MET A 2 49.42 25.64 -15.14
N THR A 3 49.28 26.88 -14.67
CA THR A 3 49.14 27.30 -13.28
C THR A 3 47.69 27.18 -12.80
N ALA A 4 47.55 26.88 -11.51
CA ALA A 4 46.32 26.51 -10.81
C ALA A 4 45.22 27.59 -10.84
N TYR A 5 43.99 27.15 -11.12
CA TYR A 5 42.78 27.95 -11.10
C TYR A 5 42.14 27.90 -9.71
N LYS A 6 42.15 29.04 -9.01
CA LYS A 6 41.41 29.29 -7.75
C LYS A 6 39.96 29.60 -8.09
N HIS A 7 38.99 28.90 -7.51
CA HIS A 7 37.67 29.48 -7.24
C HIS A 7 37.12 28.97 -5.91
N THR A 8 37.16 29.87 -4.93
CA THR A 8 36.28 29.90 -3.75
C THR A 8 35.02 30.68 -4.13
N VAL A 9 33.84 30.12 -3.88
CA VAL A 9 32.62 30.92 -3.71
C VAL A 9 31.79 30.29 -2.58
N GLY A 10 31.80 30.99 -1.44
CA GLY A 10 30.83 30.79 -0.38
C GLY A 10 29.49 31.39 -0.78
N PHE A 11 28.41 30.81 -0.27
CA PHE A 11 27.11 31.46 -0.29
C PHE A 11 26.29 31.02 0.91
N ALA A 12 26.56 31.66 2.04
CA ALA A 12 25.61 31.76 3.14
C ALA A 12 24.48 32.69 2.69
N ARG A 13 23.22 32.21 2.69
CA ARG A 13 22.04 33.07 2.54
C ARG A 13 21.26 33.12 3.84
N SER A 14 21.30 34.31 4.41
CA SER A 14 20.61 34.84 5.58
C SER A 14 19.08 34.72 5.50
N LEU A 15 18.45 34.44 6.65
CA LEU A 15 17.01 34.35 6.94
C LEU A 15 16.29 35.71 6.94
N ALA A 16 16.53 36.56 5.94
CA ALA A 16 15.92 37.88 5.90
C ALA A 16 15.70 38.37 4.47
N THR A 17 14.64 37.92 3.81
CA THR A 17 13.98 38.63 2.68
C THR A 17 12.72 37.89 2.20
N MET A 18 11.65 37.93 2.99
CA MET A 18 10.27 37.68 2.52
C MET A 18 9.27 38.57 3.30
N LYS A 19 9.55 39.87 3.36
CA LYS A 19 8.64 40.91 3.86
C LYS A 19 8.74 42.16 2.99
N THR A 20 8.16 42.11 1.79
CA THR A 20 7.86 43.32 1.00
C THR A 20 6.91 42.98 -0.16
N TRP A 21 5.64 42.73 0.15
CA TRP A 21 4.50 42.96 -0.75
C TRP A 21 3.29 43.34 0.13
N VAL A 22 3.37 44.54 0.72
CA VAL A 22 2.30 45.25 1.42
C VAL A 22 2.33 46.68 0.86
N GLN A 23 1.15 47.25 0.59
CA GLN A 23 0.87 48.56 -0.08
C GLN A 23 1.00 48.47 -1.61
N GLN A 24 -0.02 48.73 -2.43
CA GLN A 24 -1.03 49.80 -2.42
C GLN A 24 -2.36 49.19 -2.89
N LEU A 25 -3.50 49.42 -2.23
CA LEU A 25 -4.42 50.53 -2.50
C LEU A 25 -5.21 50.89 -1.21
N THR A 26 -5.31 52.19 -0.93
CA THR A 26 -6.20 52.82 0.07
C THR A 26 -6.81 54.08 -0.60
N PRO A 27 -7.74 54.86 0.02
CA PRO A 27 -8.83 54.61 0.98
C PRO A 27 -10.18 55.16 0.41
N HIS A 28 -11.37 54.96 1.00
CA HIS A 28 -12.01 55.87 1.96
C HIS A 28 -13.48 55.46 2.21
N THR A 29 -13.95 55.76 3.44
CA THR A 29 -15.35 56.05 3.89
C THR A 29 -16.36 54.89 3.83
N LYS A 30 -17.17 54.57 4.85
CA LYS A 30 -17.63 55.21 6.10
C LYS A 30 -17.97 54.09 7.09
N LYS A 31 -17.83 54.35 8.39
CA LYS A 31 -18.41 53.51 9.46
C LYS A 31 -19.91 53.73 9.48
N GLU A 32 -20.69 52.66 9.30
CA GLU A 32 -22.09 52.63 9.70
C GLU A 32 -22.28 51.56 10.78
N HIS A 33 -22.87 52.02 11.87
CA HIS A 33 -23.16 51.31 13.09
C HIS A 33 -24.59 50.77 12.95
N LEU A 34 -24.78 49.46 12.92
CA LEU A 34 -26.12 48.87 12.98
C LEU A 34 -26.13 47.73 14.00
N THR A 35 -26.97 47.95 14.99
CA THR A 35 -27.33 47.13 16.14
C THR A 35 -28.04 45.82 15.74
N PRO A 36 -28.14 44.83 16.64
CA PRO A 36 -28.87 43.60 16.35
C PRO A 36 -30.37 43.87 16.54
N ASP A 37 -31.19 43.63 15.53
CA ASP A 37 -32.62 43.41 15.77
C ASP A 37 -33.26 42.50 14.73
N VAL A 38 -34.16 41.69 15.26
CA VAL A 38 -34.69 40.43 14.78
C VAL A 38 -35.91 40.70 13.92
N ARG A 39 -35.84 40.51 12.60
CA ARG A 39 -37.04 40.32 11.75
C ARG A 39 -36.81 39.34 10.61
N PHE A 40 -37.35 38.15 10.83
CA PHE A 40 -37.91 37.22 9.86
C PHE A 40 -38.00 37.74 8.41
N ILE A 41 -37.29 37.07 7.50
CA ILE A 41 -37.70 36.96 6.10
C ILE A 41 -37.73 35.47 5.75
N LEU A 42 -38.94 34.93 5.88
CA LEU A 42 -39.35 33.63 5.34
C LEU A 42 -39.35 33.73 3.81
N ILE A 43 -38.34 33.13 3.17
CA ILE A 43 -38.44 32.81 1.75
C ILE A 43 -39.26 31.53 1.63
N ARG A 44 -40.46 31.72 1.10
CA ARG A 44 -41.51 30.75 0.84
C ARG A 44 -41.11 29.85 -0.33
N LEU A 45 -40.44 28.73 -0.06
CA LEU A 45 -40.33 27.62 -1.01
C LEU A 45 -41.66 26.85 -1.07
N PRO A 46 -42.12 26.45 -2.26
CA PRO A 46 -43.44 25.86 -2.44
C PRO A 46 -43.51 24.43 -1.88
N CYS A 47 -44.66 24.17 -1.26
CA CYS A 47 -45.23 22.88 -0.85
C CYS A 47 -44.62 21.64 -1.50
N VAL A 48 -43.95 20.81 -0.70
CA VAL A 48 -43.96 19.36 -0.90
C VAL A 48 -44.88 18.79 0.17
N PRO A 49 -45.95 18.06 -0.19
CA PRO A 49 -46.97 17.64 0.76
C PRO A 49 -46.40 16.63 1.75
N VAL A 50 -46.62 16.91 3.04
CA VAL A 50 -46.54 15.95 4.13
C VAL A 50 -47.62 14.90 3.89
N ALA A 51 -47.23 13.76 3.36
CA ALA A 51 -47.96 12.51 3.47
C ALA A 51 -47.25 11.63 4.50
N VAL A 52 -47.65 11.77 5.76
CA VAL A 52 -47.41 10.74 6.77
C VAL A 52 -48.31 9.57 6.41
N ARG A 53 -47.74 8.42 6.00
CA ARG A 53 -48.38 7.11 6.13
C ARG A 53 -47.41 5.98 5.79
N PHE A 54 -47.23 5.09 6.77
CA PHE A 54 -46.54 3.80 6.74
C PHE A 54 -45.00 3.85 6.67
N TRP A 55 -44.42 3.98 7.87
CA TRP A 55 -43.18 3.31 8.23
C TRP A 55 -43.39 1.80 8.06
N THR A 56 -43.26 1.29 6.83
CA THR A 56 -43.09 -0.13 6.59
C THR A 56 -41.73 -0.49 7.12
N SER A 57 -41.72 -1.06 8.32
CA SER A 57 -40.57 -1.72 8.96
C SER A 57 -40.15 -3.00 8.19
N SER A 58 -40.16 -2.98 6.84
CA SER A 58 -40.08 -4.19 6.00
C SER A 58 -39.40 -4.02 4.64
N LEU A 59 -38.70 -2.91 4.37
CA LEU A 59 -37.95 -2.75 3.11
C LEU A 59 -36.58 -2.08 3.30
N TYR A 60 -35.88 -2.43 4.38
CA TYR A 60 -34.44 -2.61 4.24
C TYR A 60 -34.23 -4.10 3.95
N PRO A 61 -33.70 -4.48 2.76
CA PRO A 61 -33.22 -5.84 2.60
C PRO A 61 -32.19 -6.05 3.70
N GLN A 62 -32.43 -7.06 4.55
CA GLN A 62 -31.45 -7.49 5.52
C GLN A 62 -30.13 -7.64 4.77
N ASN A 63 -29.10 -6.96 5.24
CA ASN A 63 -27.74 -7.10 4.75
C ASN A 63 -27.23 -8.49 5.11
N THR A 64 -27.81 -9.52 4.51
CA THR A 64 -27.17 -10.81 4.35
C THR A 64 -26.19 -10.60 3.21
N SER A 65 -24.96 -10.27 3.59
CA SER A 65 -23.79 -10.42 2.73
C SER A 65 -23.98 -11.70 1.90
N PRO A 66 -23.99 -11.64 0.56
CA PRO A 66 -24.25 -12.82 -0.24
C PRO A 66 -23.22 -13.86 0.18
N ALA A 67 -23.70 -15.01 0.64
CA ALA A 67 -22.86 -16.11 1.05
C ALA A 67 -21.90 -16.41 -0.11
N VAL A 68 -20.64 -16.01 0.06
CA VAL A 68 -19.59 -16.34 -0.89
C VAL A 68 -19.59 -17.86 -0.99
N PRO A 69 -19.77 -18.45 -2.18
CA PRO A 69 -19.72 -19.88 -2.32
C PRO A 69 -18.39 -20.33 -1.72
N ARG A 70 -18.47 -21.22 -0.73
CA ARG A 70 -17.30 -21.88 -0.13
C ARG A 70 -16.80 -22.88 -1.16
N THR A 71 -16.31 -22.38 -2.28
CA THR A 71 -15.81 -23.21 -3.37
C THR A 71 -14.58 -23.91 -2.83
N LYS A 72 -14.66 -25.23 -2.74
CA LYS A 72 -13.48 -26.09 -2.64
C LYS A 72 -12.67 -25.82 -3.91
N MET A 73 -11.66 -24.95 -3.84
CA MET A 73 -10.78 -24.71 -4.99
C MET A 73 -9.69 -25.78 -4.98
N THR A 74 -9.85 -26.71 -5.92
CA THR A 74 -8.86 -27.70 -6.31
C THR A 74 -7.72 -27.04 -7.10
N GLU A 75 -6.54 -27.62 -6.95
CA GLU A 75 -5.23 -27.23 -7.47
C GLU A 75 -5.15 -27.36 -9.01
N ALA A 76 -5.36 -26.29 -9.78
CA ALA A 76 -4.86 -26.20 -11.16
C ALA A 76 -5.02 -24.77 -11.70
N ASP A 77 -3.89 -24.14 -12.05
CA ASP A 77 -3.75 -23.03 -13.00
C ASP A 77 -4.62 -21.77 -12.80
N VAL A 78 -4.58 -21.19 -11.60
CA VAL A 78 -4.76 -19.74 -11.49
C VAL A 78 -3.37 -19.14 -11.30
N THR A 79 -2.85 -18.45 -12.33
CA THR A 79 -1.69 -17.56 -12.18
C THR A 79 -2.11 -16.38 -11.30
N MET A 80 -2.18 -16.64 -10.01
CA MET A 80 -2.67 -15.69 -9.02
C MET A 80 -1.61 -14.63 -8.81
N THR A 81 -1.99 -13.37 -8.98
CA THR A 81 -1.09 -12.25 -8.74
C THR A 81 -0.77 -12.10 -7.25
N PHE A 82 0.33 -11.43 -6.93
CA PHE A 82 0.72 -11.15 -5.54
C PHE A 82 -0.41 -10.49 -4.72
N GLY A 83 -1.07 -9.47 -5.26
CA GLY A 83 -2.13 -8.75 -4.56
C GLY A 83 -3.36 -9.61 -4.28
N GLU A 84 -3.74 -10.45 -5.24
CA GLU A 84 -4.85 -11.39 -5.07
C GLU A 84 -4.52 -12.47 -4.03
N TYR A 85 -3.28 -12.98 -4.07
CA TYR A 85 -2.78 -13.95 -3.09
C TYR A 85 -2.79 -13.36 -1.68
N LEU A 86 -2.27 -12.14 -1.51
CA LEU A 86 -2.30 -11.42 -0.24
C LEU A 86 -3.73 -11.22 0.27
N ARG A 87 -4.65 -10.79 -0.60
CA ARG A 87 -6.07 -10.64 -0.25
C ARG A 87 -6.68 -11.95 0.23
N THR A 88 -6.34 -13.06 -0.42
CA THR A 88 -6.85 -14.39 -0.06
C THR A 88 -6.31 -14.84 1.29
N LEU A 89 -5.02 -14.63 1.56
CA LEU A 89 -4.42 -14.89 2.87
C LEU A 89 -5.08 -14.06 3.96
N ARG A 90 -5.30 -12.76 3.72
CA ARG A 90 -6.00 -11.87 4.66
C ARG A 90 -7.40 -12.36 5.00
N MET A 91 -8.18 -12.75 3.98
CA MET A 91 -9.55 -13.24 4.17
C MET A 91 -9.57 -14.58 4.90
N LYS A 92 -8.64 -15.50 4.60
CA LYS A 92 -8.49 -16.78 5.31
C LYS A 92 -8.14 -16.58 6.79
N ALA A 93 -7.30 -15.59 7.09
CA ALA A 93 -6.94 -15.23 8.46
C ALA A 93 -8.05 -14.43 9.20
N GLY A 94 -9.14 -14.06 8.53
CA GLY A 94 -10.27 -13.35 9.13
C GLY A 94 -10.04 -11.85 9.35
N TYR A 95 -9.00 -11.27 8.74
CA TYR A 95 -8.64 -9.87 8.93
C TYR A 95 -9.47 -8.93 8.06
N LYS A 96 -10.01 -7.87 8.68
CA LYS A 96 -10.47 -6.67 7.95
C LYS A 96 -9.25 -5.91 7.43
N ALA A 97 -9.35 -5.32 6.24
CA ALA A 97 -8.25 -4.56 5.64
C ALA A 97 -7.74 -3.42 6.54
N SER A 98 -8.64 -2.73 7.26
CA SER A 98 -8.25 -1.68 8.21
C SER A 98 -7.48 -2.22 9.43
N ALA A 99 -7.85 -3.41 9.93
CA ALA A 99 -7.20 -4.02 11.08
C ALA A 99 -5.78 -4.47 10.74
N LEU A 100 -5.62 -5.17 9.60
CA LEU A 100 -4.29 -5.59 9.15
C LEU A 100 -3.37 -4.40 8.85
N ALA A 101 -3.90 -3.35 8.21
CA ALA A 101 -3.14 -2.15 7.93
C ALA A 101 -2.65 -1.46 9.21
N ALA A 102 -3.50 -1.38 10.24
CA ALA A 102 -3.13 -0.83 11.54
C ALA A 102 -2.06 -1.67 12.26
N GLU A 103 -2.16 -3.00 12.22
CA GLU A 103 -1.17 -3.89 12.85
C GLU A 103 0.22 -3.81 12.23
N ILE A 104 0.29 -3.50 10.93
CA ILE A 104 1.55 -3.41 10.16
C ILE A 104 2.07 -1.96 10.10
N GLY A 105 1.26 -0.99 10.55
CA GLY A 105 1.63 0.42 10.52
C GLY A 105 1.58 1.05 9.12
N VAL A 106 0.73 0.53 8.22
CA VAL A 106 0.53 1.07 6.87
C VAL A 106 -0.88 1.64 6.70
N SER A 107 -1.09 2.48 5.68
CA SER A 107 -2.43 3.00 5.41
C SER A 107 -3.33 1.93 4.77
N LYS A 108 -4.62 1.93 5.13
CA LYS A 108 -5.63 1.06 4.51
C LYS A 108 -5.68 1.22 2.97
N ALA A 109 -5.52 2.46 2.50
CA ALA A 109 -5.49 2.77 1.08
C ALA A 109 -4.31 2.09 0.37
N TYR A 110 -3.12 2.15 0.98
CA TYR A 110 -1.93 1.49 0.45
C TYR A 110 -2.09 -0.03 0.39
N LEU A 111 -2.58 -0.66 1.45
CA LEU A 111 -2.88 -2.10 1.44
C LEU A 111 -3.89 -2.46 0.33
N SER A 112 -4.93 -1.66 0.14
CA SER A 112 -5.92 -1.86 -0.92
C SER A 112 -5.34 -1.69 -2.34
N GLU A 113 -4.39 -0.78 -2.52
CA GLU A 113 -3.66 -0.63 -3.80
C GLU A 113 -2.81 -1.86 -4.11
N ILE A 114 -2.13 -2.42 -3.11
CA ILE A 114 -1.37 -3.67 -3.26
C ILE A 114 -2.31 -4.83 -3.58
N GLU A 115 -3.41 -5.00 -2.84
CA GLU A 115 -4.39 -6.07 -3.07
C GLU A 115 -5.06 -6.02 -4.46
N ARG A 116 -5.07 -4.84 -5.10
CA ARG A 116 -5.59 -4.64 -6.47
C ARG A 116 -4.49 -4.71 -7.54
N ASN A 117 -3.26 -5.03 -7.16
CA ASN A 117 -2.08 -5.01 -8.03
C ASN A 117 -1.81 -3.64 -8.68
N ALA A 118 -2.34 -2.55 -8.10
CA ALA A 118 -2.06 -1.20 -8.57
C ALA A 118 -0.65 -0.75 -8.17
N LYS A 119 -0.12 -1.33 -7.08
CA LYS A 119 1.27 -1.19 -6.63
C LYS A 119 1.91 -2.56 -6.50
N GLY A 120 3.20 -2.63 -6.78
CA GLY A 120 4.01 -3.83 -6.54
C GLY A 120 4.23 -4.09 -5.05
N ALA A 121 5.01 -5.14 -4.75
CA ALA A 121 5.34 -5.52 -3.39
C ALA A 121 5.95 -4.34 -2.59
N PRO A 122 5.60 -4.23 -1.29
CA PRO A 122 6.16 -3.21 -0.41
C PRO A 122 7.63 -3.49 -0.06
N SER A 123 8.18 -2.72 0.88
CA SER A 123 9.52 -2.98 1.42
C SER A 123 9.60 -4.34 2.11
N ASP A 124 10.81 -4.88 2.20
CA ASP A 124 11.04 -6.21 2.76
C ASP A 124 10.66 -6.28 4.26
N GLU A 125 10.81 -5.18 5.00
CA GLU A 125 10.31 -5.06 6.37
C GLU A 125 8.79 -5.26 6.47
N VAL A 126 8.03 -4.63 5.56
CA VAL A 126 6.57 -4.76 5.51
C VAL A 126 6.18 -6.17 5.08
N LEU A 127 6.92 -6.79 4.15
CA LEU A 127 6.70 -8.19 3.75
C LEU A 127 6.91 -9.16 4.92
N MET A 128 7.94 -8.94 5.74
CA MET A 128 8.19 -9.75 6.93
C MET A 128 7.06 -9.60 7.96
N MET A 129 6.65 -8.35 8.24
CA MET A 129 5.51 -8.08 9.13
C MET A 129 4.21 -8.71 8.61
N LEU A 130 3.94 -8.64 7.30
CA LEU A 130 2.79 -9.30 6.68
C LEU A 130 2.80 -10.82 6.92
N ALA A 131 3.94 -11.46 6.65
CA ALA A 131 4.08 -12.91 6.83
C ALA A 131 3.90 -13.35 8.30
N GLU A 132 4.42 -12.57 9.24
CA GLU A 132 4.30 -12.81 10.68
C GLU A 132 2.85 -12.65 11.15
N LYS A 133 2.19 -11.52 10.84
CA LYS A 133 0.82 -11.24 11.28
C LYS A 133 -0.21 -12.19 10.67
N LEU A 134 -0.02 -12.57 9.42
CA LEU A 134 -0.86 -13.55 8.74
C LEU A 134 -0.56 -15.00 9.17
N LYS A 135 0.48 -15.22 9.99
CA LYS A 135 0.90 -16.54 10.51
C LYS A 135 1.07 -17.57 9.38
N LEU A 136 1.80 -17.17 8.35
CA LEU A 136 1.99 -18.02 7.17
C LEU A 136 2.80 -19.27 7.52
N THR A 137 2.37 -20.40 6.95
CA THR A 137 3.19 -21.63 6.97
C THR A 137 4.40 -21.48 6.05
N LYS A 138 5.46 -22.29 6.25
CA LYS A 138 6.68 -22.25 5.42
C LYS A 138 6.39 -22.39 3.92
N ALA A 139 5.43 -23.24 3.55
CA ALA A 139 5.02 -23.41 2.16
C ALA A 139 4.31 -22.17 1.61
N GLN A 140 3.43 -21.56 2.41
CA GLN A 140 2.71 -20.34 2.01
C GLN A 140 3.64 -19.13 1.92
N SER A 141 4.62 -19.02 2.82
CA SER A 141 5.60 -17.93 2.83
C SER A 141 6.53 -18.02 1.62
N ALA A 142 6.95 -19.22 1.20
CA ALA A 142 7.74 -19.38 -0.02
C ALA A 142 7.01 -18.81 -1.24
N VAL A 143 5.77 -19.24 -1.47
CA VAL A 143 4.92 -18.72 -2.56
C VAL A 143 4.69 -17.20 -2.41
N PHE A 144 4.52 -16.71 -1.18
CA PHE A 144 4.33 -15.29 -0.91
C PHE A 144 5.54 -14.44 -1.34
N TYR A 145 6.75 -14.88 -1.02
CA TYR A 145 7.99 -14.17 -1.35
C TYR A 145 8.35 -14.31 -2.83
N ASP A 146 8.08 -15.46 -3.44
CA ASP A 146 8.22 -15.67 -4.89
C ASP A 146 7.36 -14.67 -5.67
N LEU A 147 6.06 -14.61 -5.35
CA LEU A 147 5.13 -13.69 -5.99
C LEU A 147 5.52 -12.22 -5.72
N ALA A 148 6.00 -11.91 -4.52
CA ALA A 148 6.47 -10.57 -4.20
C ALA A 148 7.66 -10.15 -5.08
N ALA A 149 8.62 -11.05 -5.28
CA ALA A 149 9.80 -10.81 -6.10
C ALA A 149 9.44 -10.58 -7.58
N GLU A 150 8.44 -11.28 -8.09
CA GLU A 150 7.94 -11.12 -9.46
C GLU A 150 7.32 -9.74 -9.74
N THR A 151 6.76 -9.07 -8.73
CA THR A 151 6.20 -7.73 -8.89
C THR A 151 7.23 -6.61 -8.97
N LYS A 152 8.47 -6.86 -8.52
CA LYS A 152 9.52 -5.83 -8.53
C LYS A 152 9.96 -5.60 -9.98
N PHE A 153 10.16 -4.33 -10.36
CA PHE A 153 10.57 -3.97 -11.72
C PHE A 153 11.91 -4.62 -12.14
N ARG A 154 12.80 -4.84 -11.17
CA ARG A 154 14.05 -5.56 -11.38
C ARG A 154 13.83 -7.03 -11.05
N ARG A 155 14.41 -7.90 -11.88
CA ARG A 155 14.49 -9.32 -11.57
C ARG A 155 15.32 -9.50 -10.29
N THR A 156 14.66 -9.92 -9.22
CA THR A 156 15.25 -10.03 -7.89
C THR A 156 14.98 -11.42 -7.34
N VAL A 157 15.87 -11.88 -6.45
CA VAL A 157 15.70 -13.14 -5.72
C VAL A 157 14.71 -12.91 -4.58
N PRO A 158 13.84 -13.87 -4.23
CA PRO A 158 13.00 -13.81 -3.04
C PRO A 158 13.81 -13.48 -1.77
N MET A 159 13.21 -12.71 -0.86
CA MET A 159 13.92 -12.14 0.30
C MET A 159 14.48 -13.20 1.26
N ASP A 160 13.82 -14.33 1.38
CA ASP A 160 14.22 -15.46 2.23
C ASP A 160 15.46 -16.18 1.66
N ILE A 161 15.49 -16.39 0.35
CA ILE A 161 16.64 -16.95 -0.35
C ILE A 161 17.80 -15.95 -0.32
N GLU A 162 17.53 -14.67 -0.53
CA GLU A 162 18.56 -13.62 -0.42
C GLU A 162 19.20 -13.61 0.97
N ALA A 163 18.39 -13.63 2.03
CA ALA A 163 18.88 -13.71 3.40
C ALA A 163 19.72 -14.98 3.64
N PHE A 164 19.30 -16.13 3.12
CA PHE A 164 20.08 -17.36 3.21
C PHE A 164 21.46 -17.25 2.52
N LEU A 165 21.49 -16.68 1.30
CA LEU A 165 22.73 -16.49 0.54
C LEU A 165 23.69 -15.49 1.19
N LEU A 166 23.17 -14.47 1.87
CA LEU A 166 23.98 -13.51 2.62
C LEU A 166 24.58 -14.13 3.88
N ASN A 167 23.87 -15.07 4.51
CA ASN A 167 24.30 -15.70 5.76
C ASN A 167 25.29 -16.86 5.56
N ASP A 168 25.24 -17.57 4.43
CA ASP A 168 26.12 -18.71 4.16
C ASP A 168 27.02 -18.50 2.92
N ALA A 169 28.31 -18.24 3.19
CA ALA A 169 29.32 -18.10 2.14
C ALA A 169 29.53 -19.39 1.32
N ASN A 170 29.29 -20.57 1.91
CA ASN A 170 29.41 -21.84 1.20
C ASN A 170 28.26 -22.03 0.21
N ALA A 171 27.05 -21.55 0.53
CA ALA A 171 25.92 -21.57 -0.41
C ALA A 171 26.26 -20.80 -1.70
N VAL A 172 26.87 -19.62 -1.58
CA VAL A 172 27.30 -18.83 -2.75
C VAL A 172 28.38 -19.55 -3.55
N LYS A 173 29.38 -20.15 -2.88
CA LYS A 173 30.43 -20.95 -3.56
C LYS A 173 29.85 -22.15 -4.29
N PHE A 174 28.89 -22.84 -3.67
CA PHE A 174 28.19 -23.96 -4.26
C PHE A 174 27.45 -23.54 -5.53
N LEU A 175 26.64 -22.47 -5.47
CA LEU A 175 25.91 -21.97 -6.63
C LEU A 175 26.86 -21.51 -7.76
N ARG A 176 28.01 -20.93 -7.43
CA ARG A 176 29.04 -20.57 -8.42
C ARG A 176 29.59 -21.80 -9.13
N LYS A 177 29.99 -22.83 -8.40
CA LYS A 177 30.47 -24.10 -8.97
C LYS A 177 29.38 -24.81 -9.78
N ALA A 178 28.15 -24.84 -9.28
CA ALA A 178 27.01 -25.42 -9.99
C ALA A 178 26.77 -24.73 -11.34
N LYS A 179 26.82 -23.40 -11.36
CA LYS A 179 26.73 -22.60 -12.59
C LYS A 179 27.88 -22.92 -13.57
N GLU A 180 29.11 -22.98 -13.09
CA GLU A 180 30.30 -23.29 -13.90
C GLU A 180 30.24 -24.70 -14.50
N SER A 181 29.70 -25.67 -13.76
CA SER A 181 29.49 -27.04 -14.23
C SER A 181 28.34 -27.21 -15.23
N GLY A 182 27.58 -26.14 -15.51
CA GLY A 182 26.45 -26.17 -16.45
C GLY A 182 25.22 -26.92 -15.94
N MET A 183 25.13 -27.18 -14.63
CA MET A 183 23.98 -27.85 -14.02
C MET A 183 22.70 -27.03 -14.22
N LYS A 184 21.64 -27.69 -14.69
CA LYS A 184 20.31 -27.07 -14.81
C LYS A 184 19.53 -27.26 -13.50
N GLY A 185 18.49 -26.46 -13.30
CA GLY A 185 17.60 -26.57 -12.12
C GLY A 185 17.06 -28.00 -11.89
N LYS A 186 16.76 -28.73 -12.96
CA LYS A 186 16.31 -30.13 -12.87
C LYS A 186 17.37 -31.06 -12.27
N ASP A 187 18.65 -30.80 -12.54
CA ASP A 187 19.75 -31.62 -12.03
C ASP A 187 20.05 -31.30 -10.56
N LEU A 188 19.95 -30.02 -10.18
CA LEU A 188 20.02 -29.60 -8.78
C LEU A 188 18.94 -30.29 -7.93
N MET A 189 17.71 -30.40 -8.44
CA MET A 189 16.61 -31.06 -7.72
C MET A 189 16.82 -32.58 -7.54
N LYS A 190 17.66 -33.23 -8.35
CA LYS A 190 17.99 -34.66 -8.17
C LYS A 190 18.87 -34.88 -6.93
N LEU A 191 19.74 -33.92 -6.60
CA LEU A 191 20.64 -34.02 -5.45
C LEU A 191 19.90 -34.00 -4.10
N LEU A 192 18.71 -33.38 -4.06
CA LEU A 192 17.89 -33.27 -2.85
C LEU A 192 17.00 -34.50 -2.59
N LYS A 193 16.85 -35.38 -3.58
CA LYS A 193 16.03 -36.60 -3.49
C LYS A 193 16.84 -37.85 -3.10
N ALA A 194 18.14 -37.67 -2.88
CA ALA A 194 19.10 -38.72 -2.54
C ALA A 194 19.10 -39.05 -1.05
#